data_AF-A0A0F0CLL0-F1
#
_entry.id   AF-A0A0F0CLL0-F1
#
_cell.length_a   1.000
_cell.length_b   1.000
_cell.length_c   1.000
_cell.angle_alpha   90.00
_cell.angle_beta   90.00
_cell.angle_gamma   90.00
#
_symmetry.space_group_name_H-M   'P 1'
#
loop_
_entity.id
_entity.type
_entity.pdbx_description
1 polymer ?
#
loop_
_entity_poly.entity_id
_entity_poly.type
_entity_poly.pdbx_seq_one_letter_code
_entity_poly.pdbx_strand_id
1 'polypeptide(L)' 'MDVEPNLCFGQLETKWSWKNKRYGRIWKCTCECGGYCYVKEEALVMGIVKDCGGICHQDAVKRVRRVKKPGKHT' A
#
# COMPACT_ATOMS: atom_id res chain seq x y z
N MET A 1 1.96 -2.69 -18.07
CA MET A 1 1.26 -3.91 -17.64
C MET A 1 -0.10 -3.46 -17.17
N ASP A 2 -1.16 -3.91 -17.83
CA ASP A 2 -2.52 -3.58 -17.44
C ASP A 2 -2.90 -4.41 -16.23
N VAL A 3 -3.25 -3.75 -15.12
CA VAL A 3 -3.72 -4.46 -13.93
C VAL A 3 -5.21 -4.77 -14.12
N GLU A 4 -5.58 -6.00 -13.80
CA GLU A 4 -6.94 -6.54 -13.90
C GLU A 4 -7.37 -7.16 -12.56
N PRO A 5 -8.67 -7.44 -12.35
CA PRO A 5 -9.12 -8.22 -11.21
C PRO A 5 -8.47 -9.61 -11.13
N ASN A 6 -8.32 -10.12 -9.91
CA ASN A 6 -7.76 -11.42 -9.54
C ASN A 6 -6.26 -11.59 -9.87
N LEU A 7 -5.53 -10.49 -10.04
CA LEU A 7 -4.07 -10.51 -10.14
C LEU A 7 -3.43 -10.43 -8.76
N CYS A 8 -2.36 -11.20 -8.57
CA CYS A 8 -1.64 -11.28 -7.30
C CYS A 8 -0.42 -10.34 -7.28
N PHE A 9 -0.30 -9.56 -6.20
CA PHE A 9 0.83 -8.67 -5.92
C PHE A 9 1.32 -8.92 -4.48
N GLY A 10 2.26 -9.86 -4.33
CA GLY A 10 2.61 -10.37 -3.01
C GLY A 10 1.44 -11.15 -2.40
N GLN A 11 0.99 -10.75 -1.23
CA GLN A 11 -0.16 -11.32 -0.50
C GLN A 11 -1.50 -10.65 -0.85
N LEU A 12 -1.49 -9.71 -1.80
CA LEU A 12 -2.68 -9.01 -2.27
C LEU A 12 -3.22 -9.61 -3.55
N GLU A 13 -4.55 -9.68 -3.64
CA GLU A 13 -5.30 -10.00 -4.84
C GLU A 13 -6.21 -8.82 -5.21
N THR A 14 -6.11 -8.31 -6.45
CA THR A 14 -6.94 -7.20 -6.93
C THR A 14 -8.40 -7.61 -7.12
N LYS A 15 -9.36 -6.74 -6.81
CA LYS A 15 -10.80 -7.04 -7.00
C LYS A 15 -11.50 -6.09 -7.95
N TRP A 16 -11.42 -4.79 -7.70
CA TRP A 16 -11.97 -3.77 -8.59
C TRP A 16 -11.21 -2.47 -8.42
N SER A 17 -11.33 -1.58 -9.40
CA SER A 17 -10.67 -0.29 -9.37
C SER A 17 -11.57 0.86 -9.80
N TRP A 18 -11.13 2.07 -9.48
CA TRP A 18 -11.74 3.30 -9.98
C TRP A 18 -10.65 4.30 -10.36
N LYS A 19 -11.02 5.26 -11.22
CA LYS A 19 -10.14 6.38 -11.58
C LYS A 19 -10.28 7.50 -10.55
N ASN A 20 -9.19 7.86 -9.91
CA ASN A 20 -9.08 9.05 -9.06
C ASN A 20 -8.41 10.18 -9.85
N LYS A 21 -8.96 11.40 -9.78
CA LYS A 21 -8.43 12.56 -10.51
C LYS A 21 -7.00 12.96 -10.11
N ARG A 22 -6.60 12.72 -8.87
CA ARG A 22 -5.28 13.12 -8.31
C ARG A 22 -4.28 11.98 -8.27
N TYR A 23 -4.74 10.75 -8.09
CA TYR A 23 -3.88 9.61 -7.74
C TYR A 23 -3.89 8.49 -8.80
N GLY A 24 -4.50 8.71 -9.95
CA GLY A 24 -4.60 7.70 -10.99
C GLY A 24 -5.60 6.58 -10.64
N ARG A 25 -5.36 5.37 -11.13
CA ARG A 25 -6.23 4.22 -10.86
C ARG A 25 -5.92 3.63 -9.48
N ILE A 26 -6.97 3.48 -8.66
CA ILE A 26 -6.88 2.91 -7.32
C ILE A 26 -7.59 1.56 -7.32
N TRP A 27 -6.91 0.55 -6.79
CA TRP A 27 -7.38 -0.83 -6.68
C TRP A 27 -7.80 -1.14 -5.25
N LYS A 28 -9.00 -1.69 -5.09
CA LYS A 28 -9.33 -2.48 -3.90
C LYS A 28 -8.66 -3.83 -4.03
N CYS A 29 -7.87 -4.19 -3.02
CA CYS A 29 -7.19 -5.47 -2.93
C CYS A 29 -7.63 -6.21 -1.67
N THR A 30 -7.83 -7.52 -1.76
CA THR A 30 -7.97 -8.41 -0.60
C THR A 30 -6.62 -9.01 -0.27
N CYS A 31 -6.36 -9.26 1.00
CA CYS A 31 -5.12 -9.84 1.49
C CYS A 31 -5.37 -11.26 1.96
N GLU A 32 -4.39 -12.15 1.80
CA GLU A 32 -4.47 -13.54 2.25
C GLU A 32 -4.76 -13.66 3.76
N CYS A 33 -4.35 -12.68 4.56
CA CYS A 33 -4.66 -12.63 5.99
C CYS A 33 -6.14 -12.32 6.32
N GLY A 34 -7.00 -12.15 5.31
CA GLY A 34 -8.40 -11.77 5.44
C GLY A 34 -8.65 -10.25 5.47
N GLY A 35 -7.60 -9.43 5.48
CA GLY A 35 -7.70 -7.97 5.39
C GLY A 35 -7.96 -7.45 3.98
N TYR A 36 -8.08 -6.13 3.83
CA TYR A 36 -8.13 -5.47 2.54
C TYR A 36 -7.46 -4.09 2.60
N CYS A 37 -7.05 -3.57 1.45
CA CYS A 37 -6.48 -2.24 1.34
C CYS A 37 -6.83 -1.60 -0.02
N TYR A 38 -6.60 -0.29 -0.12
CA TYR A 38 -6.74 0.47 -1.37
C TYR A 38 -5.37 0.95 -1.81
N VAL A 39 -4.94 0.54 -2.99
CA VAL A 39 -3.56 0.71 -3.46
C VAL A 39 -3.57 1.39 -4.82
N LYS A 40 -2.63 2.30 -5.05
CA LYS A 40 -2.42 2.86 -6.40
C LYS A 40 -1.91 1.76 -7.32
N GLU A 41 -2.40 1.73 -8.56
CA GLU A 41 -1.93 0.79 -9.58
C GLU A 41 -0.39 0.82 -9.71
N GLU A 42 0.19 2.01 -9.73
CA GLU A 42 1.65 2.22 -9.76
C GLU A 42 2.37 1.53 -8.58
N ALA A 43 1.80 1.60 -7.38
CA ALA A 43 2.42 1.00 -6.19
C ALA A 43 2.32 -0.53 -6.18
N LEU A 44 1.30 -1.11 -6.83
CA LEU A 44 1.19 -2.55 -7.07
C LEU A 44 2.25 -3.00 -8.08
N VAL A 45 2.32 -2.32 -9.24
CA VAL A 45 3.26 -2.65 -10.33
C VAL A 45 4.71 -2.51 -9.88
N MET A 46 5.02 -1.48 -9.07
CA MET A 46 6.35 -1.28 -8.50
C MET A 46 6.68 -2.22 -7.33
N GLY A 47 5.72 -3.03 -6.86
CA GLY A 47 5.91 -3.92 -5.70
C GLY A 47 6.14 -3.20 -4.37
N ILE A 48 5.75 -1.92 -4.27
CA ILE A 48 5.89 -1.11 -3.04
C ILE A 48 4.93 -1.60 -1.95
N VAL A 49 3.72 -1.99 -2.36
CA VAL A 49 2.69 -2.51 -1.46
C VAL A 49 2.41 -3.95 -1.86
N LYS A 50 2.62 -4.87 -0.90
CA LYS A 50 2.56 -6.33 -1.09
C LYS A 50 1.65 -7.05 -0.09
N ASP A 51 1.05 -6.30 0.84
CA ASP A 51 0.16 -6.79 1.89
C ASP A 51 -0.79 -5.66 2.34
N CYS A 52 -1.75 -5.96 3.21
CA CYS A 52 -2.73 -4.96 3.64
C CYS A 52 -2.24 -3.97 4.71
N GLY A 53 -1.03 -4.13 5.24
CA GLY A 53 -0.49 -3.31 6.34
C GLY A 53 -1.20 -3.52 7.68
N GLY A 54 -2.03 -4.56 7.79
CA GLY A 54 -2.66 -4.99 9.02
C GLY A 54 -1.65 -5.40 10.09
N ILE A 55 -2.09 -5.55 11.34
CA ILE A 55 -1.22 -5.88 12.49
C ILE A 55 -0.45 -7.19 12.25
N CYS A 56 -1.07 -8.15 11.55
CA CYS A 56 -0.43 -9.41 11.14
C CYS A 56 0.77 -9.24 10.18
N HIS A 57 0.93 -8.06 9.56
CA HIS A 57 2.06 -7.71 8.69
C HIS A 57 2.95 -6.62 9.28
N GLN A 58 2.69 -6.19 10.51
CA GLN A 58 3.56 -5.27 11.22
C GLN A 58 4.66 -6.06 11.90
N ASP A 59 5.81 -6.15 11.24
CA ASP A 59 7.04 -6.51 11.94
C ASP A 59 7.23 -5.49 13.08
N ALA A 60 7.58 -5.93 14.29
CA ALA A 60 7.75 -5.13 15.51
C ALA A 60 8.85 -4.03 15.43
N VAL A 61 9.32 -3.71 14.22
CA VAL A 61 10.32 -2.70 13.92
C VAL A 61 9.71 -1.30 13.99
N LYS A 62 9.77 -0.76 15.21
CA LYS A 62 9.95 0.64 15.59
C LYS A 62 9.97 1.60 14.39
N ARG A 63 8.81 2.20 14.06
CA ARG A 63 8.80 3.49 13.35
C ARG A 63 9.43 4.54 14.27
N VAL A 64 10.76 4.65 14.26
CA VAL A 64 11.43 5.83 14.80
C VAL A 64 10.95 6.98 13.93
N ARG A 65 9.92 7.69 14.39
CA ARG A 65 9.55 8.98 13.82
C ARG A 65 10.83 9.80 13.84
N ARG A 66 11.32 10.18 12.67
CA ARG A 66 12.43 11.11 12.52
C ARG A 66 11.98 12.42 13.16
N VAL A 67 12.27 12.61 14.45
CA VAL A 67 12.01 13.86 15.17
C VAL A 67 12.75 14.93 14.38
N LYS A 68 12.02 15.88 13.81
CA LYS A 68 12.65 17.09 13.25
C LYS A 68 13.35 17.77 14.44
N LYS A 69 14.69 17.80 14.44
CA LYS A 69 15.45 18.57 15.42
C LYS A 69 14.95 20.03 15.35
N PRO A 70 14.57 20.67 16.46
CA PRO A 70 14.32 22.11 16.43
C PRO A 70 15.63 22.79 16.03
N GLY A 71 15.60 23.53 14.92
CA GLY A 71 16.73 24.33 14.48
C GLY A 71 17.04 25.36 15.56
N LYS A 72 18.29 25.39 16.03
CA LYS A 72 18.80 26.50 16.84
C LYS A 72 18.95 27.69 15.90
N HIS A 73 18.13 28.72 16.09
CA HIS A 73 18.37 30.03 15.48
C HIS A 73 19.35 30.75 16.42
N THR A 74 20.59 30.91 15.97
CA THR A 74 21.57 31.83 16.57
C THR A 74 21.40 33.20 15.95
#